data_AF-A0A285TU53-F1
#
_entry.id   AF-A0A285TU53-F1
#
_cell.length_a   1.000
_cell.length_b   1.000
_cell.length_c   1.000
_cell.angle_alpha   90.00
_cell.angle_beta   90.00
_cell.angle_gamma   90.00
#
_symmetry.space_group_name_H-M   'P 1'
#
loop_
_entity.id
_entity.type
_entity.pdbx_description
1 polymer ?
#
loop_
_entity_poly.entity_id
_entity_poly.type
_entity_poly.pdbx_seq_one_letter_code
_entity_poly.pdbx_strand_id
1 'polypeptide(L)'
;MTTTLEAVPFEAIAETRSDPLARELYRAWRSRVALTNRERDCVAWAAEGKTEWESAAILGIAPRTVESHLIAARRKLNAANKVHLVAIAFRLGLIG
;
A
#
# COMPACT_ATOMS: atom_id res chain seq x y z
N MET A 1 -5.34 29.81 -1.63
CA MET A 1 -4.96 28.80 -0.61
C MET A 1 -5.66 27.50 -0.98
N THR A 2 -5.09 26.76 -1.93
CA THR A 2 -5.70 25.57 -2.53
C THR A 2 -5.34 24.36 -1.66
N THR A 3 -6.33 23.84 -0.93
CA THR A 3 -6.20 22.63 -0.11
C THR A 3 -6.10 21.41 -1.03
N THR A 4 -4.89 20.92 -1.25
CA THR A 4 -4.68 19.62 -1.93
C THR A 4 -4.96 18.49 -0.94
N LEU A 5 -6.16 17.94 -1.04
CA LEU A 5 -6.69 16.76 -0.36
C LEU A 5 -6.07 15.42 -0.87
N GLU A 6 -4.79 15.36 -1.28
CA GLU A 6 -4.24 14.13 -1.91
C GLU A 6 -3.25 13.31 -1.08
N ALA A 7 -2.81 13.77 0.09
CA ALA A 7 -1.97 12.91 0.91
C ALA A 7 -2.16 13.29 2.38
N VAL A 8 -2.94 12.48 3.10
CA VAL A 8 -2.74 12.44 4.55
C VAL A 8 -1.35 11.83 4.73
N PRO A 9 -0.36 12.58 5.23
CA PRO A 9 1.01 12.07 5.33
C PRO A 9 1.01 10.86 6.27
N PHE A 10 1.81 9.83 5.98
CA PHE A 10 2.04 8.70 6.90
C PHE A 10 2.42 9.20 8.31
N GLU A 11 3.10 10.35 8.36
CA GLU A 11 3.47 11.12 9.56
C GLU A 11 2.26 11.42 10.48
N ALA A 12 1.08 11.71 9.92
CA ALA A 12 -0.09 12.15 10.68
C ALA A 12 -0.76 11.02 11.50
N ILE A 13 -0.38 9.76 11.24
CA ILE A 13 -1.02 8.57 11.82
C ILE A 13 -0.32 8.16 13.14
N ALA A 14 0.91 8.59 13.37
CA ALA A 14 1.69 8.22 14.56
C ALA A 14 1.49 9.18 15.75
N GLU A 15 1.17 10.46 15.51
CA GLU A 15 1.25 11.49 16.56
C GLU A 15 0.00 11.66 17.42
N THR A 16 -1.12 11.00 17.09
CA THR A 16 -2.36 11.22 17.87
C THR A 16 -2.83 9.95 18.56
N ARG A 17 -2.07 9.56 19.59
CA ARG A 17 -2.29 8.34 20.40
C ARG A 17 -3.65 8.33 21.14
N SER A 18 -4.37 9.46 21.19
CA SER A 18 -5.63 9.61 21.95
C SER A 18 -6.78 10.30 21.20
N ASP A 19 -6.65 10.65 19.91
CA ASP A 19 -7.72 11.36 19.20
C ASP A 19 -8.69 10.40 18.45
N PRO A 20 -9.98 10.39 18.82
CA PRO A 20 -11.01 9.64 18.11
C PRO A 20 -11.17 10.05 16.64
N LEU A 21 -10.98 11.34 16.31
CA LEU A 21 -11.12 11.85 14.95
C LEU A 21 -9.99 11.34 14.05
N ALA A 22 -8.75 11.31 14.54
CA ALA A 22 -7.63 10.71 13.82
C ALA A 22 -7.89 9.22 13.49
N ARG A 23 -8.49 8.46 14.41
CA ARG A 23 -8.88 7.06 14.16
C ARG A 23 -9.96 6.91 13.09
N GLU A 24 -10.98 7.77 13.12
CA GLU A 24 -12.07 7.72 12.15
C GLU A 24 -11.60 8.14 10.75
N LEU A 25 -10.80 9.22 10.67
CA LEU A 25 -10.15 9.64 9.43
C LEU A 25 -9.21 8.57 8.88
N TYR A 26 -8.44 7.90 9.75
CA TYR A 26 -7.60 6.77 9.34
C TYR A 26 -8.41 5.59 8.82
N ARG A 27 -9.54 5.24 9.46
CA ARG A 27 -10.44 4.19 8.97
C ARG A 27 -11.06 4.54 7.62
N ALA A 28 -11.54 5.78 7.47
CA ALA A 28 -12.12 6.28 6.23
C ALA A 28 -11.06 6.38 5.11
N TRP A 29 -9.82 6.75 5.45
CA TRP A 29 -8.71 6.73 4.51
C TRP A 29 -8.34 5.29 4.13
N ARG A 30 -8.18 4.39 5.10
CA ARG A 30 -7.94 2.95 4.87
C ARG A 30 -9.02 2.31 4.00
N SER A 31 -10.30 2.66 4.18
CA SER A 31 -11.39 2.15 3.34
C SER A 31 -11.37 2.72 1.92
N ARG A 32 -10.83 3.93 1.75
CA ARG A 32 -10.66 4.59 0.43
C ARG A 32 -9.41 4.10 -0.31
N VAL A 33 -8.37 3.68 0.40
CA VAL A 33 -7.14 3.15 -0.19
C VAL A 33 -7.20 1.62 -0.24
N ALA A 34 -8.09 1.10 -1.08
CA ALA A 34 -8.16 -0.32 -1.38
C ALA A 34 -7.21 -0.67 -2.54
N LEU A 35 -6.24 -1.53 -2.27
CA LEU A 35 -5.52 -2.24 -3.32
C LEU A 35 -6.49 -3.18 -4.05
N THR A 36 -6.34 -3.29 -5.37
CA THR A 36 -7.01 -4.36 -6.11
C THR A 36 -6.48 -5.72 -5.66
N ASN A 37 -7.21 -6.80 -5.94
CA ASN A 37 -6.76 -8.15 -5.59
C ASN A 37 -5.37 -8.44 -6.18
N ARG A 38 -5.14 -8.09 -7.45
CA ARG A 38 -3.83 -8.30 -8.11
C ARG A 38 -2.71 -7.45 -7.53
N GLU A 39 -2.99 -6.20 -7.17
CA GLU A 39 -2.03 -5.35 -6.45
C GLU A 39 -1.67 -5.95 -5.10
N ARG A 40 -2.68 -6.41 -4.34
CA ARG A 40 -2.49 -7.06 -3.05
C ARG A 40 -1.65 -8.33 -3.16
N ASP A 41 -1.97 -9.19 -4.14
CA ASP A 41 -1.22 -10.43 -4.38
C ASP A 41 0.26 -10.14 -4.67
N CYS A 42 0.54 -9.15 -5.53
CA CYS A 42 1.91 -8.75 -5.85
C CYS A 42 2.65 -8.20 -4.63
N VAL A 43 1.99 -7.37 -3.82
CA VAL A 43 2.56 -6.82 -2.59
C VAL A 43 2.79 -7.92 -1.54
N ALA A 44 1.90 -8.92 -1.44
CA ALA A 44 2.07 -10.05 -0.53
C ALA A 44 3.30 -10.89 -0.90
N TRP A 45 3.49 -11.24 -2.18
CA TRP A 45 4.69 -11.96 -2.60
C TRP A 45 5.97 -11.13 -2.41
N ALA A 46 5.89 -9.80 -2.61
CA ALA A 46 7.00 -8.91 -2.28
C ALA A 46 7.33 -8.91 -0.78
N ALA A 47 6.33 -9.04 0.10
CA ALA A 47 6.53 -9.14 1.55
C ALA A 47 7.21 -10.46 1.96
N GLU A 48 6.91 -11.55 1.24
CA GLU A 48 7.58 -12.85 1.35
C GLU A 48 9.00 -12.87 0.73
N GLY A 49 9.51 -11.72 0.30
CA GLY A 49 10.86 -11.58 -0.26
C GLY A 49 11.00 -12.03 -1.72
N LYS A 50 9.89 -12.27 -2.44
CA LYS A 50 9.94 -12.68 -3.84
C LYS A 50 10.30 -11.52 -4.78
N THR A 51 11.09 -11.86 -5.78
CA THR A 51 11.33 -11.01 -6.95
C THR A 51 10.09 -10.92 -7.82
N GLU A 52 10.04 -9.93 -8.71
CA GLU A 52 8.97 -9.76 -9.69
C GLU A 52 8.88 -10.98 -10.63
N TRP A 53 10.02 -11.60 -10.93
CA TRP A 53 10.09 -12.83 -11.73
C TRP A 53 9.49 -14.05 -11.03
N GLU A 54 9.84 -14.28 -9.76
CA GLU A 54 9.26 -15.38 -8.98
C GLU A 54 7.76 -15.16 -8.74
N SER A 55 7.38 -13.92 -8.41
CA SER A 55 5.98 -13.54 -8.21
C SER A 55 5.16 -13.75 -9.49
N ALA A 56 5.73 -13.39 -10.65
CA ALA A 56 5.12 -13.60 -11.95
C ALA A 56 4.92 -15.10 -12.27
N ALA A 57 5.93 -15.92 -11.96
CA ALA A 57 5.83 -17.37 -12.11
C ALA A 57 4.71 -17.96 -11.23
N ILE A 58 4.57 -17.48 -9.99
CA ILE A 58 3.52 -17.93 -9.07
C ILE A 58 2.12 -17.46 -9.52
N LEU A 59 2.01 -16.21 -9.99
CA LEU A 59 0.74 -15.59 -10.36
C LEU A 59 0.26 -15.90 -11.78
N GLY A 60 1.11 -16.53 -12.61
CA GLY A 60 0.80 -16.86 -14.00
C GLY A 60 0.70 -15.64 -14.92
N ILE A 61 1.49 -14.59 -14.67
CA ILE A 61 1.51 -13.34 -15.44
C ILE A 61 2.95 -12.94 -15.80
N ALA A 62 3.13 -11.90 -16.61
CA ALA A 62 4.48 -11.43 -16.96
C ALA A 62 5.13 -10.64 -15.79
N PRO A 63 6.47 -10.69 -15.62
CA PRO A 63 7.19 -9.89 -14.61
C PRO A 63 6.91 -8.38 -14.72
N ARG A 64 6.79 -7.87 -15.95
CA ARG A 64 6.39 -6.47 -16.21
C ARG A 64 4.99 -6.13 -15.70
N THR A 65 4.07 -7.09 -15.70
CA THR A 65 2.72 -6.92 -15.17
C THR A 65 2.76 -6.86 -13.64
N VAL A 66 3.57 -7.70 -12.99
CA VAL A 66 3.83 -7.60 -11.53
C VAL A 66 4.41 -6.24 -11.17
N GLU A 67 5.45 -5.80 -11.88
CA GLU A 67 6.05 -4.46 -11.71
C GLU A 67 4.99 -3.35 -11.82
N SER A 68 4.13 -3.42 -12.84
CA SER A 68 3.05 -2.45 -13.05
C SER A 68 2.06 -2.41 -11.88
N HIS A 69 1.67 -3.58 -11.35
CA HIS A 69 0.81 -3.67 -10.16
C HIS A 69 1.50 -3.10 -8.91
N LEU A 70 2.78 -3.37 -8.71
CA LEU A 70 3.55 -2.80 -7.58
C LEU A 70 3.66 -1.28 -7.69
N ILE A 71 3.86 -0.73 -8.89
CA ILE A 71 3.88 0.73 -9.12
C ILE A 71 2.51 1.34 -8.82
N ALA A 72 1.42 0.71 -9.28
CA ALA A 72 0.06 1.17 -8.99
C ALA A 72 -0.23 1.16 -7.49
N ALA A 73 0.11 0.07 -6.79
CA ALA A 73 -0.02 -0.05 -5.35
C ALA A 73 0.81 1.01 -4.60
N ARG A 74 2.04 1.24 -5.05
CA ARG A 74 2.95 2.26 -4.50
C ARG A 74 2.34 3.66 -4.59
N ARG A 75 1.75 4.01 -5.74
CA ARG A 75 1.06 5.30 -5.93
C ARG A 75 -0.16 5.43 -5.02
N LYS A 76 -1.00 4.40 -4.94
CA LYS A 76 -2.20 4.38 -4.08
C LYS A 76 -1.86 4.56 -2.60
N LEU A 77 -0.78 3.92 -2.15
CA LEU A 77 -0.33 3.97 -0.76
C LEU A 77 0.68 5.09 -0.48
N ASN A 78 0.96 5.95 -1.48
CA ASN A 78 1.98 7.00 -1.41
C ASN A 78 3.33 6.53 -0.85
N ALA A 79 3.77 5.34 -1.26
CA ALA A 79 5.00 4.73 -0.78
C ALA A 79 6.22 5.18 -1.60
N ALA A 80 7.33 5.41 -0.91
CA ALA A 80 8.57 5.88 -1.54
C ALA A 80 9.25 4.79 -2.38
N ASN A 81 9.26 3.55 -1.89
CA ASN A 81 9.90 2.40 -2.54
C ASN A 81 9.17 1.09 -2.18
N LYS A 82 9.63 -0.04 -2.72
CA LYS A 82 9.00 -1.37 -2.52
C LYS A 82 8.97 -1.79 -1.04
N VAL A 83 10.04 -1.51 -0.28
CA VAL A 83 10.10 -1.81 1.16
C VAL A 83 9.10 -0.95 1.94
N HIS A 84 9.04 0.35 1.64
CA HIS A 84 8.08 1.27 2.24
C HIS A 84 6.62 0.85 1.93
N LEU A 85 6.37 0.41 0.69
CA LEU A 85 5.07 -0.13 0.26
C LEU A 85 4.65 -1.33 1.11
N VAL A 86 5.52 -2.33 1.26
CA VAL A 86 5.25 -3.50 2.10
C VAL A 86 4.99 -3.09 3.55
N ALA A 87 5.81 -2.21 4.12
CA ALA A 87 5.64 -1.74 5.49
C ALA A 87 4.30 -1.02 5.73
N ILE A 88 3.88 -0.16 4.79
CA ILE A 88 2.57 0.50 4.87
C ILE A 88 1.44 -0.52 4.71
N ALA A 89 1.52 -1.41 3.72
CA ALA A 89 0.48 -2.41 3.46
C ALA A 89 0.27 -3.35 4.67
N PHE A 90 1.35 -3.73 5.36
CA PHE A 90 1.30 -4.53 6.59
C PHE A 90 0.66 -3.75 7.76
N ARG A 91 1.10 -2.50 8.01
CA ARG A 91 0.50 -1.63 9.05
C ARG A 91 -0.99 -1.35 8.81
N LEU A 92 -1.37 -1.28 7.54
CA LEU A 92 -2.75 -1.16 7.11
C LEU A 92 -3.47 -2.50 7.00
N GLY A 93 -2.92 -3.62 7.47
CA GLY A 93 -3.54 -4.95 7.40
C GLY A 93 -4.15 -5.26 6.03
N LEU A 94 -3.54 -4.76 4.95
CA LEU A 94 -3.92 -5.07 3.57
C LEU A 94 -3.27 -6.38 3.13
N ILE A 95 -2.15 -6.72 3.76
CA ILE A 95 -1.43 -7.99 3.66
C ILE A 95 -1.21 -8.50 5.09
N GLY A 96 -0.99 -9.81 5.23
CA GLY A 96 -0.87 -10.53 6.51
C GLY A 96 0.35 -10.13 7.30
#